data_AF-A0A7L5ZJ71-F1
#
_entry.id   AF-A0A7L5ZJ71-F1
#
_cell.length_a   1.000
_cell.length_b   1.000
_cell.length_c   1.000
_cell.angle_alpha   90.00
_cell.angle_beta   90.00
_cell.angle_gamma   90.00
#
_symmetry.space_group_name_H-M   'P 1'
#
loop_
_entity.id
_entity.type
_entity.pdbx_description
1 polymer ?
#
loop_
_entity_poly.entity_id
_entity_poly.type
_entity_poly.pdbx_seq_one_letter_code
_entity_poly.pdbx_strand_id
1 'polypeptide(L)' 'MTVDGDTALVESRSRLDATIYGARRVWPIASTAQLRRIDGRWVIARSASTTF' A
#
# COMPACT_ATOMS: atom_id res chain seq x y z
N MET A 1 4.06 8.75 -6.30
CA MET A 1 4.38 7.52 -7.05
C MET A 1 5.57 7.82 -7.93
N THR A 2 6.59 6.97 -7.89
CA THR A 2 7.76 7.04 -8.77
C THR A 2 7.84 5.76 -9.61
N VAL A 3 8.29 5.89 -10.85
CA VAL A 3 8.45 4.77 -11.80
C VAL A 3 9.87 4.83 -12.33
N ASP A 4 10.56 3.69 -12.30
CA ASP A 4 11.90 3.50 -12.86
C ASP A 4 11.92 2.18 -13.65
N GLY A 5 11.85 2.30 -14.98
CA GLY A 5 11.72 1.18 -15.90
C GLY A 5 10.54 0.27 -15.55
N ASP A 6 10.87 -0.97 -15.21
CA ASP A 6 9.91 -2.01 -14.82
C ASP A 6 9.69 -2.08 -13.30
N THR A 7 10.06 -1.04 -12.56
CA THR A 7 9.80 -0.93 -11.12
C THR A 7 9.03 0.35 -10.81
N ALA A 8 8.20 0.31 -9.76
CA ALA A 8 7.53 1.51 -9.27
C ALA A 8 7.39 1.49 -7.75
N LEU A 9 7.36 2.68 -7.15
CA LEU A 9 7.09 2.89 -5.74
C LEU A 9 5.82 3.73 -5.58
N VAL A 10 4.85 3.20 -4.86
CA VAL A 10 3.61 3.89 -4.51
C VAL A 10 3.59 4.09 -3.00
N GLU A 11 3.43 5.34 -2.60
CA GLU A 11 3.24 5.73 -1.21
C GLU A 11 1.85 6.36 -1.08
N SER A 12 1.12 5.95 -0.05
CA SER A 12 -0.23 6.46 0.20
C SER A 12 -0.50 6.66 1.68
N ARG A 13 -1.39 7.60 1.98
CA ARG A 13 -1.93 7.83 3.32
C ARG A 13 -3.45 7.74 3.25
N SER A 14 -4.05 7.02 4.19
CA SER A 14 -5.49 6.81 4.22
C SER A 14 -6.01 6.70 5.65
N ARG A 15 -7.34 6.71 5.80
CA ARG A 15 -8.03 6.35 7.04
C ARG A 15 -8.72 5.01 6.83
N LEU A 16 -8.31 4.01 7.61
CA LEU A 16 -8.94 2.69 7.62
C LEU A 16 -10.04 2.70 8.68
N ASP A 17 -11.30 2.73 8.26
CA ASP A 17 -12.45 2.45 9.13
C ASP A 17 -12.75 0.96 9.07
N ALA A 18 -12.52 0.24 10.16
CA ALA A 18 -12.74 -1.19 10.24
C ALA A 18 -13.18 -1.65 11.63
N THR A 19 -13.82 -2.82 11.67
CA THR A 19 -14.14 -3.54 12.91
C THR A 19 -13.23 -4.76 13.02
N ILE A 20 -12.40 -4.78 14.06
CA ILE A 20 -11.46 -5.89 14.31
C ILE A 20 -11.79 -6.45 15.70
N TYR A 21 -12.05 -7.76 15.78
CA TYR A 21 -12.48 -8.44 17.00
C TYR A 21 -13.65 -7.74 17.72
N GLY A 22 -14.63 -7.22 16.96
CA GLY A 22 -15.81 -6.53 17.49
C GLY A 22 -15.60 -5.07 17.87
N ALA A 23 -14.37 -4.54 17.84
CA ALA A 23 -14.09 -3.14 18.08
C ALA A 23 -13.97 -2.36 16.77
N ARG A 24 -14.88 -1.41 16.52
CA ARG A 24 -14.79 -0.48 15.40
C ARG A 24 -13.88 0.69 15.73
N ARG A 25 -12.92 0.98 14.85
CA ARG A 25 -12.08 2.19 14.93
C ARG A 25 -11.72 2.70 13.55
N VAL A 26 -11.27 3.94 13.53
CA VAL A 26 -10.66 4.58 12.37
C VAL A 26 -9.17 4.77 12.67
N TRP A 27 -8.32 4.16 11.86
CA TRP A 27 -6.86 4.26 12.01
C TRP A 27 -6.25 5.06 10.87
N PRO A 28 -5.36 6.03 11.15
CA PRO A 28 -4.49 6.59 10.12
C PRO A 28 -3.48 5.52 9.68
N ILE A 29 -3.35 5.29 8.37
CA ILE A 29 -2.42 4.31 7.80
C ILE A 29 -1.55 4.99 6.75
N ALA A 30 -0.24 4.81 6.87
CA ALA A 30 0.73 5.05 5.82
C ALA A 30 1.09 3.71 5.16
N SER A 31 1.02 3.64 3.83
CA SER A 31 1.33 2.43 3.08
C SER A 31 2.38 2.71 2.02
N THR A 32 3.29 1.76 1.83
CA THR A 32 4.30 1.75 0.78
C THR A 32 4.17 0.45 0.00
N ALA A 33 4.06 0.53 -1.32
CA ALA A 33 4.03 -0.61 -2.23
C ALA A 33 5.14 -0.48 -3.28
N GLN A 34 5.95 -1.53 -3.40
CA GLN A 34 6.91 -1.71 -4.48
C GLN A 34 6.25 -2.59 -5.54
N LEU A 35 6.23 -2.11 -6.77
CA LEU A 35 5.65 -2.81 -7.91
C LEU A 35 6.76 -3.21 -8.88
N ARG A 36 6.51 -4.31 -9.59
CA ARG A 36 7.31 -4.77 -10.71
C ARG A 36 6.43 -4.98 -11.93
N ARG A 37 6.95 -4.73 -13.12
CA ARG A 37 6.28 -5.04 -14.37
C ARG A 37 6.66 -6.46 -14.80
N ILE A 38 5.68 -7.32 -14.96
CA ILE A 38 5.83 -8.70 -15.43
C ILE A 38 4.84 -8.88 -16.58
N ASP A 39 5.34 -9.29 -17.75
CA ASP A 39 4.53 -9.48 -18.98
C ASP A 39 3.64 -8.27 -19.31
N GLY A 40 4.21 -7.07 -19.17
CA GLY A 40 3.53 -5.80 -19.42
C GLY A 40 2.57 -5.34 -18.33
N ARG A 41 2.33 -6.14 -17.28
CA ARG A 41 1.41 -5.84 -16.16
C ARG A 41 2.17 -5.47 -14.90
N TRP A 42 1.66 -4.46 -14.18
CA TRP A 42 2.18 -4.11 -12.87
C TRP A 42 1.65 -5.07 -11.80
N VAL A 43 2.55 -5.64 -11.01
CA VAL A 43 2.23 -6.49 -9.87
C VAL A 43 2.89 -5.93 -8.60
N ILE A 44 2.22 -6.06 -7.46
CA ILE A 44 2.81 -5.67 -6.17
C ILE A 44 3.82 -6.75 -5.77
N ALA A 45 5.10 -6.37 -5.70
CA ALA A 45 6.18 -7.24 -5.26
C ALA A 45 6.34 -7.24 -3.74
N ARG A 46 6.11 -6.09 -3.10
CA ARG A 46 6.13 -5.93 -1.64
C ARG A 46 5.21 -4.80 -1.24
N SER A 47 4.50 -4.97 -0.12
CA SER A 47 3.77 -3.89 0.53
C SER A 47 4.02 -3.91 2.03
N ALA A 48 4.01 -2.72 2.63
CA ALA A 48 4.06 -2.53 4.07
C ALA A 48 3.15 -1.38 4.46
N SER A 49 2.52 -1.50 5.62
CA SER A 49 1.63 -0.48 6.16
C SER A 49 1.91 -0.27 7.64
N THR A 50 1.90 0.98 8.07
CA THR A 50 2.08 1.37 9.47
C THR A 50 1.00 2.35 9.88
N THR A 51 0.54 2.23 11.13
CA THR A 51 -0.24 3.29 11.78
C THR A 51 0.70 4.40 12.25
N PHE A 52 0.25 5.65 12.26
CA PHE A 52 1.05 6.82 12.70
C PHE A 52 0.25 7.78 13.58
#